data_AF-A0AA96JK65-F1
#
_entry.id   AF-A0AA96JK65-F1
#
_cell.length_a   1.000
_cell.length_b   1.000
_cell.length_c   1.000
_cell.angle_alpha   90.00
_cell.angle_beta   90.00
_cell.angle_gamma   90.00
#
_symmetry.space_group_name_H-M   'P 1'
#
loop_
_entity.id
_entity.type
_entity.pdbx_description
1 polymer ?
#
loop_
_entity_poly.entity_id
_entity_poly.type
_entity_poly.pdbx_seq_one_letter_code
_entity_poly.pdbx_strand_id
1 'polypeptide(L)'
;MREAAAGRPAPERTPESLDGAGWHAARYGMDGILHDPATGLSRPAGELVASMLAALAPVMDELGDTRAVVPLVDRLLNEGNGAERRRRHPAEHGRSGLIAMIAAASAAA
;
A
#
# COMPACT_ATOMS: atom_id res chain seq x y z
N MET A 1 -18.18 6.40 3.08
CA MET A 1 -19.23 6.58 4.11
C MET A 1 -19.60 8.05 4.33
N ARG A 2 -18.67 8.96 4.66
CA ARG A 2 -19.01 10.40 4.84
C ARG A 2 -19.50 11.10 3.56
N GLU A 3 -18.86 10.85 2.42
CA GLU A 3 -19.30 11.34 1.11
C GLU A 3 -20.73 10.89 0.78
N ALA A 4 -21.01 9.60 0.97
CA ALA A 4 -22.33 9.01 0.77
C ALA A 4 -23.36 9.58 1.77
N ALA A 5 -22.96 9.78 3.04
CA ALA A 5 -23.78 10.44 4.05
C ALA A 5 -24.05 11.92 3.74
N ALA A 6 -23.14 12.58 3.02
CA ALA A 6 -23.29 13.92 2.49
C ALA A 6 -24.06 13.97 1.14
N GLY A 7 -24.62 12.84 0.69
CA GLY A 7 -25.39 12.74 -0.55
C GLY A 7 -24.56 12.84 -1.84
N ARG A 8 -23.23 12.76 -1.74
CA ARG A 8 -22.36 12.76 -2.94
C ARG A 8 -22.34 11.35 -3.54
N PRO A 9 -22.65 11.20 -4.84
CA PRO A 9 -22.60 9.90 -5.51
C PRO A 9 -21.20 9.31 -5.39
N ALA A 10 -21.10 8.04 -4.99
CA ALA A 10 -19.83 7.33 -5.12
C ALA A 10 -19.50 7.18 -6.61
N PRO A 11 -18.21 7.26 -7.00
CA PRO A 11 -17.81 6.89 -8.35
C PRO A 11 -18.33 5.50 -8.68
N GLU A 12 -18.82 5.28 -9.90
CA GLU A 12 -19.20 3.95 -10.36
C GLU A 12 -17.96 3.06 -10.33
N ARG A 13 -17.94 2.13 -9.36
CA ARG A 13 -16.93 1.09 -9.26
C ARG A 13 -17.63 -0.24 -9.40
N THR A 14 -17.26 -1.02 -10.41
CA THR A 14 -17.75 -2.38 -10.52
C THR A 14 -16.97 -3.29 -9.57
N PRO A 15 -17.59 -4.33 -8.97
CA PRO A 15 -16.89 -5.31 -8.16
C PRO A 15 -15.66 -5.90 -8.87
N GLU A 16 -15.77 -6.17 -10.17
CA GLU A 16 -14.71 -6.73 -11.00
C GLU A 16 -13.52 -5.78 -11.12
N SER A 17 -13.75 -4.47 -11.14
CA SER A 17 -12.68 -3.46 -11.16
C SER A 17 -11.92 -3.44 -9.83
N LEU A 18 -12.62 -3.61 -8.71
CA LEU A 18 -12.00 -3.70 -7.38
C LEU A 18 -11.21 -4.99 -7.20
N ASP A 19 -11.75 -6.12 -7.63
CA ASP A 19 -11.06 -7.42 -7.60
C ASP A 19 -9.80 -7.39 -8.47
N GLY A 20 -9.91 -6.79 -9.67
CA GLY A 20 -8.78 -6.58 -10.57
C GLY A 20 -7.69 -5.72 -9.94
N ALA A 21 -8.06 -4.60 -9.30
CA ALA A 21 -7.11 -3.75 -8.58
C ALA A 21 -6.41 -4.50 -7.44
N GLY A 22 -7.17 -5.28 -6.67
CA GLY A 22 -6.63 -6.09 -5.56
C GLY A 22 -5.63 -7.13 -6.03
N TRP A 23 -5.96 -7.86 -7.10
CA TRP A 23 -5.03 -8.82 -7.71
C TRP A 23 -3.77 -8.13 -8.23
N HIS A 24 -3.90 -6.99 -8.91
CA HIS A 24 -2.77 -6.24 -9.45
C HIS A 24 -1.81 -5.79 -8.34
N ALA A 25 -2.36 -5.23 -7.26
CA ALA A 25 -1.59 -4.83 -6.09
C ALA A 25 -0.83 -6.01 -5.47
N ALA A 26 -1.48 -7.17 -5.30
CA ALA A 26 -0.85 -8.37 -4.75
C ALA A 26 0.28 -8.91 -5.66
N ARG A 27 0.11 -8.81 -6.98
CA ARG A 27 1.07 -9.35 -7.95
C ARG A 27 2.29 -8.45 -8.17
N TYR A 28 2.10 -7.14 -8.17
CA TYR A 28 3.13 -6.17 -8.57
C TYR A 28 3.67 -5.34 -7.41
N GLY A 29 3.00 -5.31 -6.26
CA GLY A 29 3.50 -4.62 -5.07
C GLY A 29 3.60 -3.11 -5.24
N MET A 30 4.54 -2.50 -4.51
CA MET A 30 4.64 -1.03 -4.37
C MET A 30 5.53 -0.37 -5.44
N ASP A 31 6.29 -1.16 -6.19
CA ASP A 31 7.16 -0.68 -7.27
C ASP A 31 6.46 -0.70 -8.65
N GLY A 32 5.21 -1.15 -8.70
CA GLY A 32 4.46 -1.36 -9.94
C GLY A 32 3.60 -0.19 -10.39
N ILE A 33 3.12 -0.27 -11.63
CA ILE A 33 1.96 0.48 -12.12
C ILE A 33 0.72 -0.35 -11.73
N LEU A 34 -0.29 0.24 -11.11
CA LEU A 34 -1.49 -0.44 -10.64
C LEU A 34 -2.76 0.11 -11.29
N HIS A 35 -3.80 -0.72 -11.35
CA HIS A 35 -5.13 -0.30 -11.79
C HIS A 35 -5.78 0.58 -10.73
N ASP A 36 -6.18 1.80 -11.12
CA ASP A 36 -6.94 2.73 -10.30
C ASP A 36 -8.44 2.47 -10.47
N PRO A 37 -9.13 1.87 -9.48
CA PRO A 37 -10.55 1.57 -9.61
C PRO A 37 -11.44 2.81 -9.59
N ALA A 38 -10.91 4.00 -9.23
CA ALA A 38 -11.68 5.24 -9.24
C ALA A 38 -11.69 5.92 -10.62
N THR A 39 -10.63 5.74 -11.42
CA THR A 39 -10.48 6.36 -12.75
C THR A 39 -10.49 5.37 -13.90
N GLY A 40 -10.29 4.07 -13.62
CA GLY A 40 -10.12 3.01 -14.62
C GLY A 40 -8.74 3.02 -15.31
N LEU A 41 -7.82 3.88 -14.88
CA LEU A 41 -6.51 4.06 -15.49
C LEU A 41 -5.41 3.36 -14.71
N SER A 42 -4.31 3.02 -15.39
CA SER A 42 -3.11 2.50 -14.74
C SER A 42 -2.22 3.64 -14.24
N ARG A 43 -1.78 3.58 -12.98
CA ARG A 43 -0.98 4.63 -12.32
C ARG A 43 0.11 4.04 -11.43
N PRO A 44 1.26 4.71 -11.21
CA PRO A 44 2.27 4.25 -10.27
C PRO A 44 1.67 4.01 -8.87
N ALA A 45 2.04 2.90 -8.23
CA ALA A 45 1.51 2.54 -6.90
C ALA A 45 1.71 3.66 -5.87
N GLY A 46 2.87 4.33 -5.90
CA GLY A 46 3.16 5.47 -5.03
C GLY A 46 2.19 6.65 -5.21
N GLU A 47 1.79 6.96 -6.44
CA GLU A 47 0.80 8.00 -6.68
C GLU A 47 -0.60 7.63 -6.18
N LEU A 48 -0.99 6.36 -6.32
CA LEU A 48 -2.27 5.86 -5.83
C LEU A 48 -2.34 5.86 -4.30
N VAL A 49 -1.24 5.51 -3.65
CA VAL A 49 -1.13 5.55 -2.19
C VAL A 49 -1.15 7.00 -1.71
N ALA A 50 -0.46 7.91 -2.40
CA ALA A 50 -0.49 9.34 -2.08
C ALA A 50 -1.89 9.95 -2.24
N SER A 51 -2.62 9.61 -3.30
CA SER A 51 -4.00 10.09 -3.49
C SER A 51 -4.95 9.53 -2.42
N MET A 52 -4.77 8.27 -2.02
CA MET A 52 -5.52 7.66 -0.93
C MET A 52 -5.23 8.36 0.41
N LEU A 53 -3.96 8.64 0.73
CA LEU A 53 -3.59 9.37 1.94
C LEU A 53 -4.15 10.78 1.95
N ALA A 54 -4.10 11.50 0.83
CA ALA A 54 -4.69 12.83 0.71
C ALA A 54 -6.20 12.81 0.96
N ALA A 55 -6.91 11.79 0.45
CA ALA A 55 -8.34 11.63 0.69
C ALA A 55 -8.66 11.27 2.16
N LEU A 56 -7.76 10.56 2.85
CA LEU A 56 -7.94 10.16 4.25
C LEU A 56 -7.44 11.21 5.25
N ALA A 57 -6.64 12.19 4.83
CA ALA A 57 -6.01 13.17 5.72
C ALA A 57 -6.99 13.85 6.71
N PRO A 58 -8.18 14.34 6.29
CA PRO A 58 -9.12 14.96 7.23
C PRO A 58 -9.61 13.99 8.31
N VAL A 59 -9.82 12.72 7.95
CA VAL A 59 -10.27 11.68 8.88
C VAL A 59 -9.15 11.29 9.83
N MET A 60 -7.93 11.15 9.33
CA MET A 60 -6.76 10.83 10.15
C MET A 60 -6.44 11.96 11.14
N ASP A 61 -6.62 13.22 10.74
CA ASP A 61 -6.42 14.36 11.63
C ASP A 61 -7.47 14.41 12.75
N GLU A 62 -8.73 14.13 12.44
CA GLU A 62 -9.80 14.03 13.44
C GLU A 62 -9.59 12.88 14.44
N LEU A 63 -9.04 11.75 13.97
CA LEU A 63 -8.76 10.58 14.81
C LEU A 63 -7.40 10.64 15.51
N GLY A 64 -6.52 11.59 15.12
CA GLY A 64 -5.16 11.72 15.64
C GLY A 64 -4.16 10.70 15.07
N ASP A 65 -4.51 9.98 14.01
CA ASP A 65 -3.75 8.86 13.45
C ASP A 65 -2.63 9.29 12.49
N THR A 66 -2.63 10.55 12.02
CA THR A 66 -1.68 11.06 11.02
C THR A 66 -0.22 10.78 11.39
N ARG A 67 0.13 10.95 12.68
CA ARG A 67 1.50 10.71 13.18
C ARG A 67 1.91 9.24 13.18
N ALA A 68 0.95 8.32 13.25
CA ALA A 68 1.22 6.88 13.19
C ALA A 68 1.24 6.38 11.74
N VAL A 69 0.29 6.82 10.92
CA VAL A 69 0.08 6.28 9.57
C VAL A 69 1.11 6.81 8.57
N VAL A 70 1.37 8.12 8.55
CA VAL A 70 2.22 8.74 7.51
C VAL A 70 3.65 8.15 7.51
N PRO A 71 4.35 8.00 8.65
CA PRO A 71 5.68 7.40 8.66
C PRO A 71 5.69 5.93 8.22
N LEU A 72 4.64 5.16 8.53
CA LEU A 72 4.54 3.76 8.12
C LEU A 72 4.38 3.64 6.59
N VAL A 73 3.58 4.51 5.99
CA VAL A 73 3.38 4.50 4.54
C VAL A 73 4.61 5.03 3.80
N ASP A 74 5.25 6.09 4.30
CA ASP A 74 6.50 6.59 3.73
C ASP A 74 7.60 5.51 3.77
N ARG A 75 7.72 4.80 4.90
CA ARG A 75 8.60 3.64 5.01
C ARG A 75 8.26 2.56 3.98
N LEU A 76 6.98 2.24 3.81
CA LEU A 76 6.54 1.22 2.83
C LEU A 76 6.91 1.60 1.40
N LEU A 77 6.79 2.88 1.04
CA LEU A 77 7.13 3.42 -0.27
C LEU A 77 8.64 3.42 -0.53
N ASN A 78 9.45 3.74 0.48
CA ASN A 78 10.90 3.84 0.35
C ASN A 78 11.62 2.49 0.51
N GLU A 79 11.20 1.65 1.47
CA GLU A 79 11.86 0.37 1.79
C GLU A 79 11.24 -0.82 1.07
N GLY A 80 10.03 -0.68 0.53
CA GLY A 80 9.23 -1.76 -0.01
C GLY A 80 8.56 -2.63 1.06
N ASN A 81 7.62 -3.47 0.65
CA ASN A 81 6.88 -4.36 1.54
C ASN A 81 7.72 -5.55 2.03
N GLY A 82 7.19 -6.31 3.01
CA GLY A 82 7.90 -7.45 3.59
C GLY A 82 8.23 -8.58 2.59
N ALA A 83 7.53 -8.69 1.46
CA ALA A 83 7.87 -9.63 0.40
C ALA A 83 9.01 -9.10 -0.48
N GLU A 84 9.02 -7.81 -0.81
CA GLU A 84 10.11 -7.14 -1.53
C GLU A 84 11.41 -7.20 -0.74
N ARG A 85 11.39 -6.84 0.55
CA ARG A 85 12.56 -6.94 1.44
C ARG A 85 13.11 -8.37 1.50
N ARG A 86 12.22 -9.36 1.60
CA ARG A 86 12.58 -10.79 1.57
C ARG A 86 13.17 -11.25 0.24
N ARG A 87 12.78 -10.65 -0.89
CA ARG A 87 13.31 -10.99 -2.22
C ARG A 87 14.65 -10.33 -2.51
N ARG A 88 14.94 -9.14 -1.95
CA ARG A 88 16.24 -8.45 -2.09
C ARG A 88 17.37 -9.17 -1.32
N HIS A 89 17.08 -9.72 -0.14
CA HIS A 89 18.11 -10.35 0.71
C HIS A 89 18.83 -11.58 0.10
N PRO A 90 18.14 -12.56 -0.52
CA PRO A 90 18.80 -13.69 -1.18
C PRO A 90 19.67 -13.27 -2.36
N ALA A 91 19.29 -12.21 -3.07
CA ALA A 91 20.07 -11.69 -4.20
C ALA A 91 21.42 -11.10 -3.73
N GLU A 92 21.48 -10.60 -2.50
CA GLU A 92 22.67 -9.95 -1.93
C GLU A 92 23.49 -10.88 -1.01
N HIS A 93 22.84 -11.84 -0.32
CA HIS A 93 23.44 -12.61 0.77
C HIS A 93 23.12 -14.13 0.73
N GLY A 94 22.42 -14.60 -0.31
CA GLY A 94 22.01 -16.00 -0.45
C GLY A 94 21.05 -16.51 0.64
N ARG A 95 20.92 -17.83 0.77
CA ARG A 95 19.98 -18.49 1.70
C ARG A 95 20.24 -18.13 3.17
N SER A 96 21.51 -17.96 3.56
CA SER A 96 21.89 -17.64 4.93
C SER A 96 21.42 -16.24 5.36
N GLY A 97 21.51 -15.25 4.45
CA GLY A 97 21.00 -13.90 4.72
C GLY A 97 19.48 -13.86 4.91
N LEU A 98 18.73 -14.70 4.18
CA LEU A 98 17.28 -14.83 4.38
C LEU A 98 16.94 -15.38 5.76
N ILE A 99 17.64 -16.44 6.21
CA ILE A 99 17.43 -17.04 7.54
C ILE A 99 17.76 -16.05 8.65
N ALA A 100 18.88 -15.34 8.55
CA ALA A 100 19.28 -14.34 9.55
C ALA A 100 18.25 -13.20 9.68
N MET A 101 17.74 -12.70 8.56
CA MET A 101 16.71 -11.64 8.57
C MET A 101 15.38 -12.13 9.17
N ILE A 102 14.95 -13.36 8.89
CA ILE A 102 13.74 -13.93 9.51
C ILE A 102 13.94 -14.06 11.02
N ALA A 103 15.09 -14.58 11.47
CA ALA A 103 15.40 -14.72 12.89
C ALA A 103 15.43 -13.36 13.61
N ALA A 104 16.00 -12.32 12.99
CA ALA A 104 16.04 -10.98 13.57
C ALA A 104 14.65 -10.33 13.67
N ALA A 105 13.77 -10.55 12.69
CA ALA A 105 12.41 -10.03 12.72
C ALA A 105 11.55 -10.70 13.80
N SER A 106 11.75 -11.99 14.06
CA SER A 106 11.03 -12.74 15.11
C SER A 106 11.52 -12.45 16.52
N ALA A 107 12.76 -11.99 16.69
CA ALA A 107 13.33 -11.64 17.99
C ALA A 107 12.99 -10.20 18.44
N ALA A 108 12.49 -9.37 17.52
CA ALA A 108 12.09 -7.98 17.78
C ALA A 108 10.57 -7.80 18.00
N ALA A 109 9.81 -8.91 18.01
CA ALA A 109 8.38 -8.96 18.30
C ALA A 109 8.13 -9.57 19.69
#